data_AF-A0A932C4I8-F1
#
_entry.id   AF-A0A932C4I8-F1
#
_cell.length_a   1.000
_cell.length_b   1.000
_cell.length_c   1.000
_cell.angle_alpha   90.00
_cell.angle_beta   90.00
_cell.angle_gamma   90.00
#
_symmetry.space_group_name_H-M   'P 1'
#
loop_
_entity.id
_entity.type
_entity.pdbx_description
1 polymer ?
#
loop_
_entity_poly.entity_id
_entity_poly.type
_entity_poly.pdbx_seq_one_letter_code
_entity_poly.pdbx_strand_id
1 'polypeptide(L)' 'MPAITLKSLPASLHRSLKSRAARHKRSLNQEVIAVLEEAVAPSRRVDVEAMIERTRRLRESIKLQLTPEQIDAFKREGRE' A
#
# COMPACT_ATOMS: atom_id res chain seq x y z
N MET A 1 0.37 15.78 24.11
CA MET A 1 0.11 14.96 22.90
C MET A 1 -1.38 14.69 22.82
N PRO A 2 -2.04 14.90 21.69
CA PRO A 2 -3.44 14.51 21.52
C PRO A 2 -3.55 12.98 21.62
N ALA A 3 -4.57 12.49 22.30
CA ALA A 3 -4.84 11.07 22.48
C ALA A 3 -6.33 10.79 22.26
N ILE A 4 -6.62 9.68 21.58
CA ILE A 4 -8.00 9.22 21.33
C ILE A 4 -8.15 7.88 22.05
N THR A 5 -9.19 7.77 22.88
CA THR A 5 -9.56 6.50 23.53
C THR A 5 -10.80 5.94 22.86
N LEU A 6 -10.68 4.77 22.24
CA LEU A 6 -11.82 4.06 21.66
C LEU A 6 -12.43 3.12 22.71
N LYS A 7 -13.57 3.51 23.27
CA LYS A 7 -14.34 2.66 24.20
C LYS A 7 -15.23 1.70 23.42
N SER A 8 -15.45 0.50 23.97
CA SER A 8 -16.37 -0.50 23.41
C SER A 8 -16.03 -0.97 21.98
N LEU A 9 -14.74 -1.09 21.66
CA LEU A 9 -14.31 -1.62 20.35
C LEU A 9 -14.78 -3.08 20.20
N PRO A 10 -15.54 -3.43 19.15
CA PRO A 10 -15.97 -4.80 18.92
C PRO A 10 -14.78 -5.76 18.86
N ALA A 11 -14.88 -6.90 19.53
CA ALA A 11 -13.77 -7.86 19.61
C ALA A 11 -13.33 -8.37 18.23
N SER A 12 -14.27 -8.49 17.28
CA SER A 12 -13.99 -8.81 15.87
C SER A 12 -13.11 -7.75 15.22
N LEU A 13 -13.44 -6.47 15.38
CA LEU A 13 -12.69 -5.35 14.83
C LEU A 13 -11.28 -5.26 15.42
N HIS A 14 -11.15 -5.45 16.74
CA HIS A 14 -9.84 -5.50 17.40
C HIS A 14 -8.94 -6.60 16.83
N ARG A 15 -9.48 -7.81 16.61
CA ARG A 15 -8.73 -8.92 15.99
C ARG A 15 -8.30 -8.59 14.56
N SER A 16 -9.19 -8.03 13.75
CA SER A 16 -8.87 -7.63 12.37
C SER A 16 -7.77 -6.57 12.33
N LEU A 17 -7.83 -5.56 13.20
CA LEU A 17 -6.79 -4.53 13.31
C LEU A 17 -5.45 -5.12 13.75
N LYS A 18 -5.45 -6.03 14.74
CA LYS A 18 -4.23 -6.72 15.18
C LYS A 18 -3.59 -7.54 14.06
N SER A 19 -4.40 -8.24 13.26
CA SER A 19 -3.92 -9.00 12.10
C SER A 19 -3.32 -8.08 11.02
N ARG A 20 -4.00 -6.98 10.69
CA ARG A 20 -3.48 -5.96 9.77
C ARG A 20 -2.16 -5.37 10.25
N ALA A 21 -2.08 -4.98 11.53
CA ALA A 21 -0.87 -4.42 12.12
C ALA A 21 0.33 -5.38 11.99
N ALA A 22 0.12 -6.67 12.26
CA ALA A 22 1.15 -7.69 12.08
C ALA A 22 1.61 -7.82 10.62
N ARG A 23 0.68 -7.81 9.66
CA ARG A 23 1.00 -7.84 8.21
C ARG A 23 1.82 -6.62 7.78
N HIS A 24 1.51 -5.44 8.32
CA HIS A 24 2.23 -4.20 8.02
C HIS A 24 3.49 -4.01 8.86
N LYS A 25 3.83 -4.95 9.76
CA LYS A 25 4.93 -4.86 10.71
C LYS A 25 4.88 -3.58 11.57
N ARG A 26 3.66 -3.19 11.98
CA ARG A 26 3.37 -2.01 12.80
C ARG A 26 2.80 -2.41 14.14
N SER A 27 2.96 -1.53 15.14
CA SER A 27 2.17 -1.64 16.37
C SER A 27 0.69 -1.38 16.09
N LEU A 28 -0.21 -1.87 16.96
CA LEU A 28 -1.65 -1.63 16.82
C LEU A 28 -1.99 -0.13 16.80
N ASN A 29 -1.32 0.66 17.65
CA ASN A 29 -1.52 2.11 17.70
C ASN A 29 -1.12 2.79 16.38
N GLN A 30 0.03 2.41 15.81
CA GLN A 30 0.47 2.92 14.51
C GLN A 30 -0.46 2.51 13.37
N GLU A 31 -1.02 1.31 13.40
CA GLU A 31 -2.01 0.88 12.41
C GLU A 31 -3.30 1.70 12.53
N VAL A 32 -3.77 1.96 13.74
CA VAL A 32 -4.96 2.80 13.96
C VAL A 32 -4.73 4.23 13.45
N ILE A 33 -3.55 4.81 13.74
CA ILE A 33 -3.17 6.13 13.21
C ILE A 33 -3.16 6.11 11.68
N ALA A 34 -2.51 5.12 11.06
CA ALA A 34 -2.44 5.03 9.61
C ALA A 34 -3.82 4.89 8.94
N VAL A 35 -4.73 4.12 9.54
CA VAL A 35 -6.11 3.98 9.07
C VAL A 35 -6.86 5.32 9.18
N LEU A 36 -6.69 6.04 10.29
CA LEU A 36 -7.31 7.35 10.46
C LEU A 36 -6.75 8.37 9.48
N GLU A 37 -5.43 8.41 9.28
CA GLU A 37 -4.77 9.26 8.30
C GLU A 37 -5.30 9.01 6.88
N GLU A 38 -5.45 7.75 6.48
CA GLU A 38 -6.02 7.38 5.18
C GLU A 38 -7.50 7.79 5.08
N ALA A 39 -8.28 7.62 6.14
CA ALA A 39 -9.70 7.96 6.16
C ALA A 39 -9.99 9.47 6.16
N VAL A 40 -9.11 10.28 6.77
CA VAL A 40 -9.24 11.75 6.80
C VAL A 40 -8.45 12.43 5.69
N ALA A 41 -7.59 11.70 4.97
CA ALA A 41 -6.89 12.23 3.83
C ALA A 41 -7.93 12.83 2.87
N PRO A 42 -7.76 14.09 2.42
CA PRO A 42 -8.61 14.64 1.38
C PRO A 42 -8.61 13.64 0.23
N SER A 43 -9.79 13.28 -0.29
CA SER A 43 -9.91 12.43 -1.47
C SER A 43 -8.93 12.98 -2.50
N ARG A 44 -7.79 12.30 -2.67
CA ARG A 44 -6.72 12.82 -3.50
C ARG A 44 -7.31 12.80 -4.89
N ARG A 45 -7.75 13.96 -5.38
CA ARG A 45 -8.17 14.10 -6.76
C ARG A 45 -6.95 13.69 -7.56
N VAL A 46 -7.02 12.49 -8.12
CA VAL A 46 -5.95 11.97 -8.94
C VAL A 46 -6.00 12.84 -10.18
N ASP A 47 -4.98 13.67 -10.35
CA ASP A 47 -4.72 14.28 -11.63
C ASP A 47 -4.28 13.16 -12.58
N VAL A 48 -5.26 12.65 -13.33
CA VAL A 48 -5.10 11.51 -14.22
C VAL A 48 -4.07 11.82 -15.30
N GLU A 49 -4.06 13.06 -15.80
CA GLU A 49 -3.15 13.49 -16.85
C GLU A 49 -1.71 13.56 -16.32
N ALA A 50 -1.51 14.16 -15.15
CA ALA A 50 -0.20 14.16 -14.49
C ALA A 50 0.30 12.75 -14.17
N MET A 51 -0.60 11.83 -13.79
CA MET A 51 -0.26 10.43 -13.54
C MET A 51 0.16 9.69 -14.81
N ILE A 52 -0.57 9.88 -15.91
CA ILE A 52 -0.24 9.30 -17.22
C ILE A 52 1.12 9.81 -17.69
N GLU A 53 1.34 11.13 -17.64
CA GLU A 53 2.60 11.73 -18.10
C GLU A 53 3.79 11.25 -17.26
N ARG A 54 3.62 11.16 -15.93
CA ARG A 54 4.65 10.56 -15.04
C ARG A 54 4.94 9.11 -15.42
N THR A 55 3.91 8.33 -15.74
CA THR A 55 4.06 6.93 -16.11
C THR A 55 4.77 6.78 -17.45
N ARG A 56 4.46 7.63 -18.43
CA ARG A 56 5.12 7.67 -19.74
C ARG A 56 6.62 7.97 -19.59
N ARG A 57 6.98 9.02 -18.84
CA ARG A 57 8.39 9.37 -18.57
C ARG A 57 9.16 8.24 -17.88
N LEU A 58 8.53 7.56 -16.93
CA LEU A 58 9.14 6.40 -16.27
C LEU A 58 9.36 5.24 -17.26
N ARG A 59 8.42 4.98 -18.16
CA ARG A 59 8.60 3.96 -19.19
C ARG A 59 9.71 4.31 -20.16
N GLU A 60 9.82 5.57 -20.56
CA GLU A 60 10.88 6.04 -21.47
C GLU A 60 12.27 5.95 -20.85
N SER A 61 12.40 6.11 -19.52
CA SER A 61 13.70 5.94 -18.85
C SER A 61 14.12 4.48 -18.71
N ILE A 62 13.20 3.53 -18.85
CA ILE A 62 13.47 2.10 -18.78
C ILE A 62 13.82 1.59 -20.18
N LYS A 63 15.10 1.27 -20.39
CA LYS A 63 15.60 0.69 -21.66
C LYS A 63 15.25 -0.79 -21.86
N LEU A 64 14.72 -1.44 -20.82
CA LEU A 64 14.43 -2.86 -20.82
C LEU A 64 13.03 -3.12 -21.40
N GLN A 65 13.00 -3.77 -22.56
CA GLN A 65 11.77 -4.32 -23.13
C GLN A 65 11.74 -5.81 -22.81
N LEU A 66 10.70 -6.24 -22.06
CA LEU A 66 10.50 -7.65 -21.72
C LEU A 66 9.21 -8.14 -22.35
N THR A 67 9.27 -9.29 -22.99
CA THR A 67 8.06 -10.03 -23.38
C THR A 67 7.53 -10.82 -22.18
N PRO A 68 6.23 -11.19 -22.19
CA PRO A 68 5.67 -12.06 -21.15
C PRO A 68 6.46 -13.36 -20.95
N GLU A 69 6.96 -13.96 -22.03
CA GLU A 69 7.74 -15.20 -22.00
C GLU A 69 9.08 -15.02 -21.28
N GLN A 70 9.75 -13.89 -21.50
CA GLN A 70 11.00 -13.55 -20.81
C GLN A 70 10.77 -13.33 -19.31
N ILE A 71 9.67 -12.66 -18.94
CA ILE A 71 9.29 -12.47 -17.54
C ILE A 71 9.07 -13.83 -16.87
N ASP A 72 8.38 -14.76 -17.53
CA ASP A 72 8.10 -16.08 -16.98
C ASP A 72 9.32 -17.00 -16.94
N ALA A 73 10.30 -16.80 -17.83
CA ALA A 73 11.61 -17.43 -17.72
C ALA A 73 12.37 -16.94 -16.47
N PHE A 74 12.49 -15.62 -16.27
CA PHE A 74 13.18 -15.05 -15.10
C PHE A 74 12.53 -15.43 -13.76
N LYS A 75 11.20 -15.54 -13.70
CA LYS A 75 10.49 -16.03 -12.51
C LYS A 75 10.80 -17.49 -12.17
N ARG A 76 11.19 -18.31 -13.15
CA ARG A 76 11.54 -19.72 -12.96
C ARG A 76 13.00 -19.86 -12.55
N GLU A 77 13.90 -19.14 -13.21
CA GLU A 77 15.33 -19.11 -12.86
C GLU A 77 15.58 -18.68 -11.40
N GLY A 78 14.82 -17.70 -10.88
CA GLY A 78 14.98 -17.25 -9.48
C GLY A 78 14.31 -18.13 -8.42
N ARG A 79 13.78 -19.31 -8.77
CA ARG A 79 13.17 -20.27 -7.83
C ARG A 79 14.01 -21.53 -7.60
N GLU A 80 15.10 -21.69 -8.34
CA GLU A 80 16.15 -22.67 -8.04
C GLU A 80 17.10 -22.12 -6.96
#